data_AF-A0A8T3Y0N1-F1
#
_entry.id   AF-A0A8T3Y0N1-F1
#
_cell.length_a   1.000
_cell.length_b   1.000
_cell.length_c   1.000
_cell.angle_alpha   90.00
_cell.angle_beta   90.00
_cell.angle_gamma   90.00
#
_symmetry.space_group_name_H-M   'P 1'
#
loop_
_entity.id
_entity.type
_entity.pdbx_description
1 polymer ?
#
loop_
_entity_poly.entity_id
_entity_poly.type
_entity_poly.pdbx_seq_one_letter_code
_entity_poly.pdbx_strand_id
1 'polypeptide(L)'
;MTIDYKVGGTNIEAASLPSRVYFDEECRELSSIYDTRNCPDEYVPSTLGDVYAEIGVQKFLGFSKLSGKFVGVEKNELLNFLKDFAVGEYDFGFAMRSGFFRSSQINGREILFPTPSLLENQKVGKRKRK
;
A
#
# COMPACT_ATOMS: atom_id res chain seq x y z
N MET A 1 24.19 -12.55 1.14
CA MET A 1 23.87 -11.63 0.03
C MET A 1 22.43 -11.21 0.23
N THR A 2 22.20 -10.00 0.72
CA THR A 2 20.85 -9.48 0.99
C THR A 2 20.29 -8.98 -0.33
N ILE A 3 19.08 -9.42 -0.70
CA ILE A 3 18.39 -8.93 -1.89
C ILE A 3 17.67 -7.65 -1.46
N ASP A 4 18.15 -6.49 -1.90
CA ASP A 4 17.51 -5.21 -1.62
C ASP A 4 16.42 -4.96 -2.68
N TYR A 5 15.21 -4.63 -2.22
CA TYR A 5 14.11 -4.23 -3.10
C TYR A 5 14.01 -2.71 -3.16
N LYS A 6 13.48 -2.15 -4.24
CA LYS A 6 13.28 -0.70 -4.37
C LYS A 6 11.80 -0.35 -4.33
N VAL A 7 11.40 0.45 -3.33
CA VAL A 7 10.02 0.92 -3.14
C VAL A 7 10.01 2.45 -3.01
N GLY A 8 9.38 3.12 -4.00
CA GLY A 8 9.27 4.57 -4.05
C GLY A 8 10.63 5.27 -3.93
N GLY A 9 11.62 4.81 -4.69
CA GLY A 9 12.98 5.39 -4.68
C GLY A 9 13.92 4.84 -3.61
N THR A 10 13.41 4.21 -2.54
CA THR A 10 14.18 3.76 -1.37
C THR A 10 14.52 2.26 -1.47
N ASN A 11 15.74 1.88 -1.08
CA ASN A 11 16.11 0.48 -0.91
C ASN A 11 15.60 -0.02 0.44
N ILE A 12 14.96 -1.18 0.44
CA ILE A 12 14.42 -1.83 1.62
C ILE A 12 14.98 -3.24 1.76
N GLU A 13 15.14 -3.67 3.00
CA GLU A 13 15.57 -5.01 3.31
C GLU A 13 14.46 -6.03 3.01
N ALA A 14 14.83 -7.19 2.47
CA ALA A 14 13.88 -8.27 2.23
C ALA A 14 13.11 -8.71 3.49
N ALA A 15 13.73 -8.58 4.67
CA ALA A 15 13.14 -8.95 5.95
C ALA A 15 11.97 -8.05 6.38
N SER A 16 11.92 -6.82 5.87
CA SER A 16 10.87 -5.85 6.17
C SER A 16 9.66 -5.98 5.24
N LEU A 17 9.78 -6.73 4.15
CA LEU A 17 8.65 -6.99 3.26
C LEU A 17 7.62 -7.87 3.97
N PRO A 18 6.32 -7.60 3.77
CA PRO A 18 5.27 -8.48 4.24
C PRO A 18 5.49 -9.94 3.81
N SER A 19 5.48 -10.87 4.75
CA SER A 19 5.77 -12.28 4.48
C SER A 19 4.62 -12.98 3.75
N ARG A 20 3.40 -12.46 3.88
CA ARG A 20 2.19 -12.98 3.25
C ARG A 20 1.34 -11.87 2.66
N VAL A 21 0.71 -12.19 1.54
CA VAL A 21 -0.26 -11.32 0.87
C VAL A 21 -1.61 -12.02 0.77
N TYR A 22 -2.66 -11.21 0.82
CA TYR A 22 -4.05 -11.67 0.81
C TYR A 22 -4.78 -11.10 -0.40
N PHE A 23 -5.76 -11.83 -0.91
CA PHE A 23 -6.60 -11.40 -2.03
C PHE A 23 -8.06 -11.67 -1.70
N ASP A 24 -8.90 -10.68 -1.94
CA ASP A 24 -10.34 -10.85 -1.97
C ASP A 24 -10.93 -10.34 -3.29
N GLU A 25 -12.25 -10.38 -3.40
CA GLU A 25 -12.98 -10.01 -4.61
C GLU A 25 -12.72 -8.57 -5.03
N GLU A 26 -12.80 -7.63 -4.10
CA GLU A 26 -12.60 -6.21 -4.40
C GLU A 26 -11.13 -5.93 -4.80
N CYS A 27 -10.13 -6.55 -4.18
CA CYS A 27 -8.75 -6.39 -4.65
C CYS A 27 -8.51 -6.94 -6.06
N ARG A 28 -9.21 -8.01 -6.43
CA ARG A 28 -9.18 -8.54 -7.80
C ARG A 28 -9.83 -7.56 -8.77
N GLU A 29 -10.98 -6.98 -8.37
CA GLU A 29 -11.65 -5.95 -9.14
C GLU A 29 -10.76 -4.72 -9.34
N LEU A 30 -10.19 -4.16 -8.26
CA LEU A 30 -9.24 -3.05 -8.31
C LEU A 30 -8.06 -3.37 -9.24
N SER A 31 -7.52 -4.58 -9.16
CA SER A 31 -6.40 -5.02 -10.02
C SER A 31 -6.80 -5.15 -11.50
N SER A 32 -8.09 -5.33 -11.78
CA SER A 32 -8.64 -5.38 -13.15
C SER A 32 -8.94 -3.99 -13.72
N ILE A 33 -9.24 -3.01 -12.85
CA ILE A 33 -9.58 -1.64 -13.24
C ILE A 33 -8.33 -0.75 -13.30
N TYR A 34 -7.45 -0.87 -12.31
CA TYR A 34 -6.28 -0.02 -12.12
C TYR A 34 -5.00 -0.72 -12.56
N ASP A 35 -4.03 0.08 -13.01
CA ASP A 35 -2.72 -0.39 -13.45
C ASP A 35 -1.70 -0.25 -12.33
N THR A 36 -1.43 -1.35 -11.64
CA THR A 36 -0.44 -1.45 -10.55
C THR A 36 0.98 -1.05 -10.97
N ARG A 37 1.29 -1.09 -12.27
CA ARG A 37 2.61 -0.66 -12.77
C ARG A 37 2.76 0.85 -12.82
N ASN A 38 1.65 1.57 -12.90
CA ASN A 38 1.60 3.03 -12.92
C ASN A 38 1.32 3.63 -11.53
N CYS A 39 1.51 2.86 -10.45
CA CYS A 39 1.55 3.44 -9.10
C CYS A 39 2.71 4.46 -9.02
N PRO A 40 2.48 5.64 -8.40
CA PRO A 40 3.47 6.71 -8.37
C PRO A 40 4.69 6.33 -7.52
N ASP A 41 5.88 6.68 -8.02
CA ASP A 41 7.15 6.43 -7.31
C ASP A 41 7.45 7.49 -6.23
N GLU A 42 6.74 8.62 -6.25
CA GLU A 42 6.77 9.68 -5.25
C GLU A 42 5.38 9.85 -4.62
N TYR A 43 5.30 10.38 -3.39
CA TYR A 43 4.01 10.66 -2.77
C TYR A 43 3.28 11.75 -3.56
N VAL A 44 1.96 11.63 -3.66
CA VAL A 44 1.13 12.65 -4.29
C VAL A 44 0.45 13.45 -3.19
N PRO A 45 0.76 14.75 -3.05
CA PRO A 45 0.09 15.61 -2.08
C PRO A 45 -1.41 15.64 -2.34
N SER A 46 -2.22 15.45 -1.30
CA SER A 46 -3.68 15.52 -1.37
C SER A 46 -4.26 16.52 -0.36
N THR A 47 -5.56 16.75 -0.44
CA THR A 47 -6.29 17.67 0.44
C THR A 47 -6.44 17.15 1.88
N LEU A 48 -5.95 15.95 2.20
CA LEU A 48 -6.06 15.35 3.53
C LEU A 48 -5.02 15.91 4.51
N GLY A 49 -3.90 16.45 4.03
CA GLY A 49 -3.01 17.32 4.82
C GLY A 49 -2.01 16.61 5.74
N ASP A 50 -1.95 15.28 5.75
CA ASP A 50 -0.94 14.52 6.50
C ASP A 50 0.07 13.87 5.54
N VAL A 51 1.24 14.49 5.44
CA VAL A 51 2.35 14.06 4.57
C VAL A 51 2.84 12.66 4.93
N TYR A 52 2.86 12.29 6.22
CA TYR A 52 3.38 10.99 6.64
C TYR A 52 2.41 9.86 6.31
N ALA A 53 1.10 10.11 6.43
CA ALA A 53 0.09 9.17 5.98
C ALA A 53 0.15 8.96 4.45
N GLU A 54 0.32 10.05 3.68
CA GLU A 54 0.46 9.98 2.22
C GLU A 54 1.73 9.24 1.79
N ILE A 55 2.85 9.46 2.49
CA ILE A 55 4.08 8.66 2.30
C ILE A 55 3.79 7.19 2.59
N GLY A 56 3.17 6.86 3.73
CA GLY A 56 2.87 5.47 4.09
C GLY A 56 2.00 4.75 3.05
N VAL A 57 0.97 5.43 2.57
CA VAL A 57 0.11 4.94 1.48
C VAL A 57 0.89 4.76 0.18
N GLN A 58 1.77 5.70 -0.17
CA GLN A 58 2.62 5.59 -1.35
C GLN A 58 3.56 4.39 -1.27
N LYS A 59 4.16 4.13 -0.10
CA LYS A 59 5.03 2.96 0.11
C LYS A 59 4.25 1.65 0.01
N PHE A 60 3.03 1.61 0.53
CA PHE A 60 2.13 0.47 0.32
C PHE A 60 1.84 0.21 -1.17
N LEU A 61 1.60 1.25 -1.95
CA LEU A 61 1.40 1.11 -3.40
C LEU A 61 2.64 0.66 -4.14
N GLY A 62 3.83 1.12 -3.71
CA GLY A 62 5.09 0.65 -4.24
C GLY A 62 5.34 -0.85 -3.93
N PHE A 63 4.90 -1.34 -2.77
CA PHE A 63 4.85 -2.79 -2.50
C PHE A 63 3.90 -3.53 -3.47
N SER A 64 2.69 -3.00 -3.68
CA SER A 64 1.72 -3.58 -4.62
C SER A 64 2.25 -3.60 -6.08
N LYS A 65 3.10 -2.65 -6.45
CA LYS A 65 3.80 -2.63 -7.75
C LYS A 65 4.77 -3.81 -7.88
N LEU A 66 5.49 -4.16 -6.81
CA LEU A 66 6.40 -5.33 -6.79
C LEU A 66 5.63 -6.65 -6.94
N SER A 67 4.47 -6.79 -6.30
CA SER A 67 3.63 -7.99 -6.41
C SER A 67 2.87 -8.07 -7.76
N GLY A 68 2.81 -6.95 -8.49
CA GLY A 68 2.07 -6.80 -9.75
C GLY A 68 0.55 -6.74 -9.57
N LYS A 69 0.03 -6.76 -8.33
CA LYS A 69 -1.40 -6.77 -8.00
C LYS A 69 -1.67 -5.94 -6.73
N PHE A 70 -2.90 -5.44 -6.59
CA PHE A 70 -3.32 -4.94 -5.27
C PHE A 70 -3.58 -6.13 -4.35
N VAL A 71 -3.10 -6.01 -3.12
CA VAL A 71 -3.08 -7.09 -2.13
C VAL A 71 -3.47 -6.57 -0.77
N GLY A 72 -3.97 -7.45 0.08
CA GLY A 72 -4.06 -7.21 1.51
C GLY A 72 -2.79 -7.62 2.22
N VAL A 73 -2.45 -6.92 3.30
CA VAL A 73 -1.29 -7.20 4.16
C VAL A 73 -1.73 -7.21 5.61
N GLU A 74 -1.14 -8.08 6.43
CA GLU A 74 -1.38 -8.06 7.87
C GLU A 74 -0.94 -6.72 8.46
N LYS A 75 -1.80 -6.08 9.27
CA LYS A 75 -1.57 -4.73 9.81
C LYS A 75 -0.20 -4.57 10.47
N ASN A 76 0.21 -5.54 11.28
CA ASN A 76 1.49 -5.48 11.99
C ASN A 76 2.70 -5.61 11.05
N GLU A 77 2.58 -6.42 9.99
CA GLU A 77 3.62 -6.50 8.97
C GLU A 77 3.71 -5.21 8.17
N LEU A 78 2.57 -4.60 7.84
CA LEU A 78 2.55 -3.29 7.18
C LEU A 78 3.16 -2.21 8.07
N LEU A 79 2.83 -2.19 9.37
CA LEU A 79 3.45 -1.26 10.33
C LEU A 79 4.96 -1.44 10.41
N ASN A 80 5.45 -2.68 10.45
CA ASN A 80 6.89 -2.95 10.47
C ASN A 80 7.57 -2.52 9.17
N PHE A 81 6.97 -2.81 8.02
CA PHE A 81 7.43 -2.35 6.71
C PHE A 81 7.56 -0.82 6.65
N LEU A 82 6.58 -0.10 7.22
CA LEU A 82 6.55 1.36 7.19
C LEU A 82 7.59 2.03 8.10
N LYS A 83 8.09 1.32 9.13
CA LYS A 83 9.15 1.84 10.02
C LYS A 83 10.46 2.13 9.26
N ASP A 84 10.76 1.36 8.21
CA ASP A 84 11.94 1.57 7.36
C ASP A 84 11.93 2.92 6.63
N PHE A 85 10.75 3.55 6.55
CA PHE A 85 10.55 4.85 5.93
C PHE A 85 10.34 5.98 6.95
N ALA A 86 10.60 5.71 8.23
CA ALA A 86 10.35 6.63 9.35
C ALA A 86 8.88 7.11 9.44
N VAL A 87 7.93 6.30 8.96
CA VAL A 87 6.49 6.55 9.15
C VAL A 87 6.08 5.96 10.50
N GLY A 88 5.61 6.79 11.43
CA GLY A 88 5.26 6.37 12.79
C GLY A 88 3.88 5.71 12.89
N GLU A 89 3.61 5.04 14.03
CA GLU A 89 2.29 4.44 14.30
C GLU A 89 1.15 5.49 14.36
N TYR A 90 1.45 6.71 14.81
CA TYR A 90 0.50 7.82 14.87
C TYR A 90 -0.01 8.22 13.48
N ASP A 91 0.89 8.19 12.50
CA ASP A 91 0.65 8.59 11.10
C ASP A 91 -0.11 7.50 10.33
N PHE A 92 0.17 6.23 10.63
CA PHE A 92 -0.61 5.11 10.10
C PHE A 92 -2.06 5.11 10.61
N GLY A 93 -2.27 5.54 11.86
CA GLY A 93 -3.60 5.76 12.42
C GLY A 93 -4.42 6.79 11.62
N PHE A 94 -3.77 7.79 11.02
CA PHE A 94 -4.45 8.74 10.12
C PHE A 94 -4.89 8.07 8.82
N ALA A 95 -4.00 7.33 8.14
CA ALA A 95 -4.33 6.62 6.90
C ALA A 95 -5.53 5.65 7.06
N MET A 96 -5.63 4.99 8.22
CA MET A 96 -6.78 4.15 8.58
C MET A 96 -8.08 4.94 8.73
N ARG A 97 -8.04 6.12 9.36
CA ARG A 97 -9.22 7.00 9.55
C ARG A 97 -9.68 7.66 8.25
N SER A 98 -8.78 7.88 7.29
CA SER A 98 -9.09 8.47 5.99
C SER A 98 -9.80 7.49 5.02
N GLY A 99 -10.03 6.23 5.42
CA GLY A 99 -10.70 5.23 4.59
C GLY A 99 -9.87 4.73 3.41
N PHE A 100 -8.55 4.92 3.46
CA PHE A 100 -7.63 4.41 2.45
C PHE A 100 -7.41 2.91 2.53
N PHE A 101 -7.53 2.38 3.74
CA PHE A 101 -7.51 0.96 3.98
C PHE A 101 -8.84 0.52 4.54
N ARG A 102 -9.30 -0.64 4.09
CA ARG A 102 -10.34 -1.39 4.77
C ARG A 102 -9.71 -2.57 5.50
N SER A 103 -10.21 -2.85 6.69
CA SER A 103 -9.78 -3.99 7.50
C SER A 103 -10.71 -5.18 7.30
N SER A 104 -10.16 -6.38 7.21
CA SER A 104 -10.90 -7.65 7.28
C SER A 104 -10.20 -8.61 8.23
N GLN A 105 -10.97 -9.51 8.84
CA GLN A 105 -10.45 -10.55 9.72
C GLN A 105 -10.30 -11.87 8.95
N ILE A 106 -9.07 -12.36 8.79
CA ILE A 106 -8.78 -13.62 8.09
C ILE A 106 -7.96 -14.50 9.02
N ASN A 107 -8.52 -15.65 9.42
CA ASN A 107 -7.88 -16.60 10.35
C ASN A 107 -7.36 -15.91 11.64
N GLY A 108 -8.16 -14.99 12.21
CA GLY A 108 -7.82 -14.24 13.42
C GLY A 108 -6.78 -13.13 13.24
N ARG A 109 -6.46 -12.75 12.00
CA ARG A 109 -5.51 -11.67 11.67
C ARG A 109 -6.24 -10.50 11.04
N GLU A 110 -5.87 -9.28 11.46
CA GLU A 110 -6.35 -8.03 10.85
C GLU A 110 -5.56 -7.75 9.57
N ILE A 111 -6.23 -7.94 8.44
CA ILE A 111 -5.66 -7.72 7.10
C ILE A 111 -6.19 -6.41 6.54
N LEU A 112 -5.28 -5.57 6.04
CA LEU A 112 -5.57 -4.26 5.47
C LEU A 112 -5.47 -4.33 3.96
N PHE A 113 -6.56 -3.95 3.29
CA PHE A 113 -6.67 -3.91 1.83
C PHE A 113 -6.80 -2.47 1.35
N PRO A 114 -6.24 -2.11 0.19
CA PRO A 114 -6.43 -0.79 -0.39
C PRO A 114 -7.87 -0.61 -0.84
N THR A 115 -8.37 0.61 -0.72
CA THR A 115 -9.71 1.00 -1.20
C THR A 115 -9.61 1.76 -2.53
N PRO A 116 -10.72 1.90 -3.28
CA PRO A 116 -10.78 2.81 -4.43
C PRO A 116 -10.31 4.23 -4.09
N SER A 117 -10.72 4.75 -2.93
CA SER A 117 -10.36 6.10 -2.46
C SER A 117 -8.85 6.30 -2.33
N LEU A 118 -8.12 5.27 -1.86
CA LEU A 118 -6.66 5.29 -1.81
C LEU A 118 -6.07 5.47 -3.22
N LEU A 119 -6.53 4.66 -4.18
CA LEU A 119 -6.01 4.65 -5.55
C LEU A 119 -6.29 5.97 -6.27
N GLU A 120 -7.50 6.52 -6.10
CA GLU A 120 -7.90 7.79 -6.70
C GLU A 120 -7.13 8.95 -6.09
N ASN A 121 -6.94 8.96 -4.77
CA ASN A 121 -6.16 9.98 -4.07
C ASN A 121 -4.70 10.02 -4.54
N GLN A 122 -4.07 8.85 -4.68
CA GLN A 122 -2.71 8.72 -5.18
C GLN A 122 -2.63 8.75 -6.72
N LYS A 123 -3.71 9.12 -7.40
CA LYS A 123 -3.79 9.28 -8.86
C LYS A 123 -3.31 8.06 -9.64
N VAL A 124 -3.57 6.86 -9.13
CA VAL A 124 -3.22 5.60 -9.79
C VAL A 124 -4.03 5.49 -11.09
N GLY A 125 -3.32 5.31 -12.21
CA GLY A 125 -3.93 5.24 -13.53
C GLY A 125 -4.84 4.02 -13.70
N LYS A 126 -6.00 4.21 -14.35
CA LYS A 126 -6.85 3.10 -14.82
C LYS A 126 -6.22 2.43 -16.04
N ARG A 127 -6.42 1.12 -16.20
CA ARG A 127 -5.98 0.39 -17.38
C ARG A 127 -6.71 0.91 -18.61
N LYS A 128 -5.99 1.14 -19.71
CA LYS A 128 -6.62 1.40 -21.01
C LYS A 128 -7.34 0.13 -21.46
N ARG A 129 -8.66 0.21 -21.63
CA ARG A 129 -9.40 -0.86 -22.31
C ARG A 129 -8.85 -0.98 -23.73
N LYS A 130 -8.34 -2.16 -24.07
CA LYS A 130 -8.01 -2.52 -25.45
C LYS A 130 -9.27 -2.95 -26.17
#